data_AF-A0A2E6GLH8-F1
#
_entry.id   AF-A0A2E6GLH8-F1
#
_cell.length_a   1.000
_cell.length_b   1.000
_cell.length_c   1.000
_cell.angle_alpha   90.00
_cell.angle_beta   90.00
_cell.angle_gamma   90.00
#
_symmetry.space_group_name_H-M   'P 1'
#
loop_
_entity.id
_entity.type
_entity.pdbx_description
1 polymer ?
#
loop_
_entity_poly.entity_id
_entity_poly.type
_entity_poly.pdbx_seq_one_letter_code
_entity_poly.pdbx_strand_id
1 'polypeptide(L)'
;MGCVRKRGRSWNAQVRISGWRKFTKSFVKKSDAIVWINDLEQKLRSAHTPDSPIDKKITLKDLLLKYAEEVSPSHKGVIAEIYRLKSIARRWIGDLD
;
A
#
# COMPACT_ATOMS: atom_id res chain seq x y z
N MET A 1 -7.91 -12.13 13.11
CA MET A 1 -8.94 -12.10 14.15
C MET A 1 -9.75 -10.84 13.99
N GLY A 2 -11.02 -11.00 13.63
CA GLY A 2 -12.00 -9.93 13.56
C GLY A 2 -12.56 -9.57 14.93
N CYS A 3 -12.84 -8.29 15.14
CA CYS A 3 -13.46 -7.76 16.35
C CYS A 3 -14.61 -6.81 15.96
N VAL A 4 -15.77 -7.00 16.58
CA VAL A 4 -16.93 -6.11 16.42
C VAL A 4 -17.09 -5.31 17.71
N ARG A 5 -17.05 -3.98 17.61
CA ARG A 5 -17.32 -3.06 18.73
C ARG A 5 -18.59 -2.25 18.49
N LYS A 6 -19.39 -2.05 19.52
CA LYS A 6 -20.56 -1.15 19.45
C LYS A 6 -20.11 0.30 19.68
N ARG A 7 -20.52 1.22 18.80
CA ARG A 7 -20.31 2.67 18.88
C ARG A 7 -21.66 3.36 18.71
N GLY A 8 -22.35 3.61 19.83
CA GLY A 8 -23.69 4.23 19.83
C GLY A 8 -24.71 3.39 19.06
N ARG A 9 -25.24 3.94 17.97
CA ARG A 9 -26.19 3.27 17.04
C ARG A 9 -25.52 2.44 15.94
N SER A 10 -24.19 2.38 15.92
CA SER A 10 -23.41 1.69 14.88
C SER A 10 -22.53 0.58 15.46
N TRP A 11 -22.19 -0.38 14.61
CA TRP A 11 -21.29 -1.49 14.86
C TRP A 11 -20.05 -1.32 14.02
N ASN A 12 -18.90 -1.17 14.65
CA ASN A 12 -17.63 -1.06 13.95
C ASN A 12 -16.96 -2.44 13.93
N ALA A 13 -16.84 -3.00 12.74
CA ALA A 13 -16.11 -4.23 12.46
C ALA A 13 -14.65 -3.89 12.16
N GLN A 14 -13.73 -4.60 12.79
CA GLN A 14 -12.29 -4.49 12.57
C GLN A 14 -11.74 -5.86 12.22
N VAL A 15 -10.91 -5.95 11.19
CA VAL A 15 -10.21 -7.18 10.83
C VAL A 15 -8.71 -6.92 10.87
N ARG A 16 -8.00 -7.76 11.62
CA ARG A 16 -6.54 -7.73 11.75
C ARG A 16 -5.99 -9.11 11.39
N ILE A 17 -5.17 -9.17 10.36
CA ILE A 17 -4.47 -10.36 9.89
C ILE A 17 -2.99 -10.00 9.79
N SER A 18 -2.12 -10.90 10.24
CA SER A 18 -0.66 -10.68 10.15
C SER A 18 -0.25 -10.52 8.68
N GLY A 19 0.63 -9.56 8.39
CA GLY A 19 1.05 -9.25 7.01
C GLY A 19 0.10 -8.34 6.22
N TRP A 20 -1.08 -8.02 6.74
CA TRP A 20 -2.06 -7.15 6.06
C TRP A 20 -2.33 -5.85 6.84
N ARG A 21 -2.72 -4.80 6.11
CA ARG A 21 -3.18 -3.54 6.72
C ARG A 21 -4.42 -3.76 7.59
N LYS A 22 -4.62 -2.91 8.60
CA LYS A 22 -5.81 -2.95 9.46
C LYS A 22 -7.02 -2.50 8.65
N PHE A 23 -8.06 -3.33 8.56
CA PHE A 23 -9.31 -2.98 7.90
C PHE A 23 -10.39 -2.66 8.93
N THR A 24 -11.09 -1.54 8.76
CA THR A 24 -12.19 -1.16 9.65
C THR A 24 -13.37 -0.65 8.84
N LYS A 25 -14.59 -1.10 9.18
CA LYS A 25 -15.83 -0.67 8.54
C LYS A 25 -16.95 -0.56 9.57
N SER A 26 -17.85 0.39 9.39
CA SER A 26 -18.98 0.62 10.29
C SER A 26 -20.29 0.17 9.62
N PHE A 27 -21.16 -0.47 10.39
CA PHE A 27 -22.44 -1.04 9.97
C PHE A 27 -23.55 -0.64 10.95
N VAL A 28 -24.80 -0.68 10.51
CA VAL A 28 -25.97 -0.39 11.37
C VAL A 28 -26.42 -1.65 12.12
N LYS A 29 -26.30 -2.83 11.49
CA LYS A 29 -26.68 -4.12 12.08
C LYS A 29 -25.45 -4.93 12.50
N LYS A 30 -25.58 -5.66 13.60
CA LYS A 30 -24.53 -6.56 14.12
C LYS A 30 -24.31 -7.75 13.19
N SER A 31 -25.38 -8.31 12.63
CA SER A 31 -25.34 -9.42 11.67
C SER A 31 -24.43 -9.10 10.49
N ASP A 32 -24.64 -7.94 9.88
CA ASP A 32 -23.95 -7.51 8.67
C ASP A 32 -22.45 -7.28 8.96
N ALA A 33 -22.13 -6.76 10.15
CA ALA A 33 -20.77 -6.60 10.62
C ALA A 33 -20.03 -7.94 10.76
N ILE A 34 -20.70 -8.99 11.26
CA ILE A 34 -20.11 -10.32 11.41
C ILE A 34 -19.91 -11.00 10.05
N VAL A 35 -20.91 -10.94 9.17
CA VAL A 35 -20.83 -11.50 7.81
C VAL A 35 -19.68 -10.83 7.04
N TRP A 36 -19.56 -9.51 7.12
CA TRP A 36 -18.46 -8.79 6.48
C TRP A 36 -17.08 -9.18 7.02
N ILE A 37 -16.94 -9.39 8.34
CA ILE A 37 -15.67 -9.87 8.92
C ILE A 37 -15.28 -11.22 8.33
N ASN A 38 -16.22 -12.17 8.28
CA ASN A 38 -15.93 -13.52 7.79
C ASN A 38 -15.59 -13.52 6.29
N ASP A 39 -16.37 -12.78 5.48
CA ASP A 39 -16.11 -12.63 4.05
C ASP A 39 -14.76 -11.96 3.78
N LEU A 40 -14.42 -10.91 4.54
CA LEU A 40 -13.13 -10.24 4.43
C LEU A 40 -11.98 -11.14 4.89
N GLU A 41 -12.12 -11.86 6.01
CA GLU A 41 -11.10 -12.81 6.47
C GLU A 41 -10.88 -13.93 5.45
N GLN A 42 -11.95 -14.47 4.86
CA GLN A 42 -11.85 -15.48 3.81
C GLN A 42 -11.17 -14.92 2.56
N LYS A 43 -11.55 -13.73 2.10
CA LYS A 43 -10.90 -13.05 0.97
C LYS A 43 -9.42 -12.79 1.22
N LEU A 44 -9.05 -12.33 2.41
CA LEU A 44 -7.67 -12.02 2.77
C LEU A 44 -6.81 -13.26 3.04
N ARG A 45 -7.43 -14.39 3.42
CA ARG A 45 -6.75 -15.69 3.50
C ARG A 45 -6.56 -16.34 2.14
N SER A 46 -7.56 -16.23 1.26
CA SER A 46 -7.53 -16.80 -0.09
C SER A 46 -6.70 -15.96 -1.06
N ALA A 47 -6.68 -14.65 -0.88
CA ALA A 47 -5.69 -13.81 -1.52
C ALA A 47 -4.32 -14.25 -0.99
N HIS A 48 -3.43 -14.69 -1.88
CA HIS A 48 -2.00 -14.71 -1.59
C HIS A 48 -1.69 -13.39 -0.89
N THR A 49 -1.06 -13.46 0.28
CA THR A 49 -0.55 -12.29 0.98
C THR A 49 0.00 -11.35 -0.08
N PRO A 50 -0.39 -10.06 -0.15
CA PRO A 50 0.39 -9.11 -0.89
C PRO A 50 1.70 -9.24 -0.15
N ASP A 51 2.66 -9.90 -0.79
CA ASP A 51 4.05 -9.77 -0.43
C ASP A 51 4.16 -8.29 -0.24
N SER A 52 4.34 -7.94 1.04
CA SER A 52 4.53 -6.55 1.39
C SER A 52 5.61 -6.12 0.41
N PRO A 53 5.45 -5.00 -0.32
CA PRO A 53 6.48 -4.54 -1.25
C PRO A 53 7.76 -4.10 -0.49
N ILE A 54 7.97 -4.62 0.72
CA ILE A 54 9.19 -4.62 1.51
C ILE A 54 10.21 -5.60 0.91
N ASP A 55 9.79 -6.68 0.25
CA ASP A 55 10.74 -7.69 -0.30
C ASP A 55 11.23 -7.38 -1.71
N LYS A 56 10.63 -6.41 -2.40
CA LYS A 56 11.34 -5.78 -3.51
C LYS A 56 12.33 -4.83 -2.88
N LYS A 57 13.60 -5.24 -2.83
CA LYS A 57 14.76 -4.34 -2.83
C LYS A 57 14.59 -3.36 -3.98
N ILE A 58 13.85 -2.28 -3.74
CA ILE A 58 13.61 -1.23 -4.71
C ILE A 58 14.84 -0.34 -4.58
N THR A 59 15.72 -0.45 -5.57
CA THR A 59 16.92 0.37 -5.60
C THR A 59 16.56 1.85 -5.75
N LEU A 60 17.40 2.74 -5.23
CA LEU A 60 17.25 4.19 -5.42
C LEU A 60 17.14 4.55 -6.92
N LYS A 61 17.86 3.82 -7.77
CA LYS A 61 17.78 3.93 -9.23
C LYS A 61 16.37 3.72 -9.76
N ASP A 62 15.66 2.70 -9.30
CA ASP A 62 14.29 2.41 -9.76
C ASP A 62 13.31 3.52 -9.34
N LEU A 63 13.47 4.07 -8.14
CA LEU A 63 12.68 5.21 -7.67
C LEU A 63 12.94 6.47 -8.50
N LEU A 64 14.21 6.77 -8.80
CA LEU A 64 14.59 7.94 -9.59
C LEU A 64 14.07 7.86 -11.03
N LEU A 65 14.09 6.67 -11.63
CA LEU A 65 13.53 6.45 -12.97
C LEU A 65 12.00 6.60 -12.97
N LYS A 66 11.32 6.03 -11.99
CA LYS A 66 9.86 6.18 -11.86
C LYS A 66 9.45 7.64 -11.65
N TYR A 67 10.17 8.37 -10.80
CA TYR A 67 9.95 9.80 -10.60
C TYR A 67 10.18 10.61 -11.88
N ALA A 68 11.21 10.26 -12.66
CA ALA A 68 11.49 10.88 -13.94
C ALA A 68 10.35 10.70 -14.97
N GLU A 69 9.63 9.58 -14.91
CA GLU A 69 8.52 9.28 -15.82
C GLU A 69 7.18 9.84 -15.34
N GLU A 70 6.87 9.75 -14.05
CA GLU A 70 5.56 10.13 -13.52
C GLU A 70 5.47 11.63 -13.14
N VAL A 71 6.56 12.22 -12.64
CA VAL A 71 6.54 13.58 -12.05
C VAL A 71 7.27 14.60 -12.91
N SER A 72 8.42 14.22 -13.47
CA SER A 72 9.24 15.15 -14.25
C SER A 72 8.52 15.79 -15.46
N PRO A 73 7.58 15.12 -16.18
CA PRO A 73 6.85 15.76 -17.28
C PRO A 73 6.00 16.97 -16.86
N SER A 74 5.66 17.08 -15.57
CA SER A 74 4.92 18.22 -15.02
C SER A 74 5.80 19.45 -14.76
N HIS A 75 7.12 19.28 -14.79
CA HIS A 75 8.07 20.33 -14.44
C HIS A 75 8.48 21.17 -15.66
N LYS A 76 8.74 22.46 -15.46
CA LYS A 76 9.19 23.37 -16.54
C LYS A 76 10.58 23.05 -17.11
N GLY A 77 11.33 22.12 -16.51
CA GLY A 77 12.73 21.81 -16.81
C GLY A 77 13.02 20.33 -17.07
N VAL A 78 12.07 19.61 -17.67
CA VAL A 78 12.06 18.14 -17.83
C VAL A 78 13.40 17.57 -18.34
N ILE A 79 13.95 18.13 -19.43
CA ILE A 79 15.14 17.56 -20.09
C ILE A 79 16.37 17.59 -19.17
N ALA A 80 16.62 18.72 -18.50
CA ALA A 80 17.74 18.89 -17.60
C ALA A 80 17.56 18.09 -16.30
N GLU A 81 16.32 17.90 -15.86
CA GLU A 81 15.98 17.12 -14.68
C GLU A 81 16.15 15.62 -14.93
N ILE A 82 15.60 15.09 -16.04
CA ILE A 82 15.79 13.70 -16.48
C ILE A 82 17.28 13.39 -16.64
N TYR A 83 18.06 14.29 -17.25
CA TYR A 83 19.49 14.06 -17.44
C TYR A 83 20.23 13.94 -16.10
N ARG A 84 19.91 14.80 -15.13
CA ARG A 84 20.47 14.75 -13.76
C ARG A 84 20.03 13.49 -13.02
N LEU A 85 18.75 13.14 -13.05
CA LEU A 85 18.22 11.93 -12.42
C LEU A 85 18.86 10.67 -13.00
N LYS A 86 18.99 10.57 -14.33
CA LYS A 86 19.69 9.46 -15.01
C LYS A 86 21.19 9.42 -14.75
N SER A 87 21.81 10.57 -14.43
CA SER A 87 23.23 10.63 -14.04
C SER A 87 23.42 10.11 -12.63
N ILE A 88 22.56 10.51 -11.69
CA ILE A 88 22.58 10.06 -10.29
C ILE A 88 22.29 8.56 -10.20
N ALA A 89 21.30 8.08 -10.95
CA ALA A 89 20.91 6.68 -11.01
C ALA A 89 22.00 5.74 -11.59
N ARG A 90 23.00 6.27 -12.30
CA ARG A 90 24.14 5.51 -12.86
C ARG A 90 25.36 5.47 -11.94
N ARG A 91 25.35 6.23 -10.83
CA ARG A 91 26.41 6.19 -9.82
C ARG A 91 26.13 5.10 -8.80
N TRP A 92 27.14 4.76 -8.00
CA TRP A 92 27.06 3.81 -6.89
C TRP A 92 25.90 4.10 -5.91
N ILE A 93 25.47 5.37 -5.82
CA ILE A 93 24.34 5.78 -4.97
C ILE A 93 23.00 5.24 -5.47
N GLY A 94 22.90 4.89 -6.76
CA GLY A 94 21.69 4.33 -7.37
C GLY A 94 21.43 2.87 -6.99
N ASP A 95 22.48 2.12 -6.65
CA ASP A 95 22.40 0.70 -6.27
C ASP A 95 22.15 0.51 -4.77
N LEU A 96 21.83 1.59 -4.05
CA LEU A 96 21.43 1.54 -2.64
C LEU A 96 19.98 1.05 -2.52
N ASP A 97 19.77 0.07 -1.64
CA ASP A 97 18.46 -0.46 -1.21
C ASP A 97 17.96 0.25 0.06
#